data_AF-J9ED39-F1
#
_entry.id   AF-J9ED39-F1
#
_cell.length_a   1.000
_cell.length_b   1.000
_cell.length_c   1.000
_cell.angle_alpha   90.00
_cell.angle_beta   90.00
_cell.angle_gamma   90.00
#
_symmetry.space_group_name_H-M   'P 1'
#
loop_
_entity.id
_entity.type
_entity.pdbx_description
1 polymer ?
#
loop_
_entity_poly.entity_id
_entity_poly.type
_entity_poly.pdbx_seq_one_letter_code
_entity_poly.pdbx_strand_id
1 'polypeptide(L)'
;MYWKHLAYFICLFGMIKKFRPATPFLTPFLVSSYKNFTDVQLYSQIYPLWTYSYLVALIPIFFLTDALRHKPIVVLEAMSYCASHAIILWGNKVWQMQLMEITF
;
A
#
# COMPACT_ATOMS: atom_id res chain seq x y z
N MET A 1 9.78 29.66 16.93
CA MET A 1 10.20 28.31 17.38
C MET A 1 9.25 27.18 16.93
N TYR A 2 7.96 27.44 16.67
CA TYR A 2 6.98 26.42 16.25
C TYR A 2 7.30 25.67 14.94
N TRP A 3 7.82 26.36 13.92
CA TRP A 3 8.11 25.76 12.61
C TRP A 3 9.20 24.69 12.63
N LYS A 4 10.20 24.81 13.53
CA LYS A 4 11.27 23.81 13.68
C LYS A 4 10.72 22.50 14.25
N HIS A 5 9.86 22.59 15.27
CA HIS A 5 9.20 21.41 15.83
C HIS A 5 8.26 20.77 14.80
N LEU A 6 7.47 21.57 14.06
CA LEU A 6 6.60 21.06 13.01
C LEU A 6 7.38 20.30 11.92
N ALA A 7 8.47 20.89 11.43
CA ALA A 7 9.33 20.24 10.43
C ALA A 7 9.93 18.93 10.93
N TYR A 8 10.37 18.88 12.19
CA TYR A 8 10.86 17.67 12.82
C TYR A 8 9.78 16.58 12.89
N PHE A 9 8.56 16.91 13.32
CA PHE A 9 7.44 15.97 13.37
C PHE A 9 7.07 15.44 11.98
N ILE A 10 7.05 16.29 10.95
CA ILE A 10 6.75 15.87 9.58
C ILE A 10 7.85 14.92 9.05
N CYS A 11 9.12 15.24 9.31
CA CYS A 11 10.23 14.39 8.90
C CYS A 11 10.20 13.03 9.59
N LEU A 12 10.00 13.01 10.91
CA LEU A 12 9.87 11.78 11.69
C LEU A 12 8.69 10.93 11.21
N PHE A 13 7.53 11.56 10.98
CA PHE A 13 6.36 10.88 10.44
C PHE A 13 6.65 10.28 9.06
N GLY A 14 7.32 11.03 8.17
CA GLY A 14 7.73 10.56 6.85
C GLY A 14 8.67 9.36 6.92
N MET A 15 9.65 9.37 7.84
CA MET A 15 10.55 8.23 8.07
C MET A 15 9.79 6.99 8.53
N ILE A 16 8.93 7.13 9.56
CA ILE A 16 8.14 6.01 10.09
C ILE A 16 7.22 5.44 9.01
N LYS A 17 6.55 6.30 8.23
CA LYS A 17 5.68 5.86 7.13
C LYS A 17 6.42 5.07 6.05
N LYS A 18 7.65 5.47 5.73
CA LYS A 18 8.48 4.79 4.71
C LYS A 18 9.17 3.53 5.25
N PHE A 19 9.21 3.36 6.57
CA PHE A 19 9.74 2.17 7.20
C PHE A 19 8.80 0.98 6.97
N ARG A 20 9.10 0.18 5.95
CA ARG A 20 8.33 -1.01 5.57
C ARG A 20 9.19 -2.28 5.73
N PRO A 21 9.43 -2.75 6.96
CA PRO A 21 10.29 -3.92 7.20
C PRO A 21 9.69 -5.22 6.68
N ALA A 22 8.38 -5.28 6.46
CA ALA A 22 7.66 -6.47 6.02
C ALA A 22 7.75 -6.73 4.49
N THR A 23 8.01 -5.71 3.68
CA THR A 23 8.02 -5.84 2.21
C THR A 23 9.01 -6.87 1.66
N PRO A 24 10.26 -7.02 2.15
CA PRO A 24 11.17 -8.06 1.64
C PRO A 24 10.67 -9.49 1.93
N PHE A 25 9.80 -9.65 2.94
CA PHE A 25 9.25 -10.96 3.32
C PHE A 25 7.96 -11.30 2.58
N LEU A 26 7.38 -10.38 1.81
CA LEU A 26 6.10 -10.59 1.13
C LEU A 26 6.20 -11.63 0.00
N THR A 27 7.15 -11.48 -0.91
CA THR A 27 7.39 -12.44 -2.00
C THR A 27 7.61 -13.87 -1.49
N PRO A 28 8.54 -14.14 -0.55
CA PRO A 28 8.74 -15.50 -0.05
C PRO A 28 7.51 -16.03 0.72
N PHE A 29 6.70 -15.16 1.33
CA PHE A 29 5.45 -15.56 1.97
C PHE A 29 4.38 -16.00 0.96
N LEU A 30 4.26 -15.32 -0.18
CA LEU A 30 3.29 -15.66 -1.22
C LEU A 30 3.68 -16.93 -2.01
N VAL A 31 4.98 -17.18 -2.18
CA VAL A 31 5.51 -18.38 -2.85
C VAL A 31 5.63 -19.58 -1.91
N SER A 32 5.66 -19.36 -0.59
CA SER A 32 5.68 -20.42 0.43
C SER A 32 4.56 -21.44 0.24
N SER A 33 4.80 -22.69 0.66
CA SER A 33 3.83 -23.80 0.63
C SER A 33 2.48 -23.48 1.29
N TYR A 34 2.42 -22.46 2.16
CA TYR A 34 1.17 -21.99 2.75
C TYR A 34 0.23 -21.31 1.74
N LYS A 35 0.76 -20.43 0.88
CA LYS A 35 0.00 -19.66 -0.12
C LYS A 35 0.08 -20.26 -1.52
N ASN A 36 1.21 -20.87 -1.84
CA ASN A 36 1.45 -21.69 -3.02
C ASN A 36 1.14 -20.99 -4.36
N PHE A 37 1.53 -19.71 -4.50
CA PHE A 37 1.47 -19.01 -5.79
C PHE A 37 2.71 -19.31 -6.62
N THR A 38 2.55 -19.40 -7.95
CA THR A 38 3.68 -19.55 -8.88
C THR A 38 4.32 -18.20 -9.18
N ASP A 39 5.63 -18.20 -9.44
CA ASP A 39 6.35 -16.97 -9.80
C ASP A 39 5.72 -16.26 -11.00
N VAL A 40 5.28 -17.02 -12.01
CA VAL A 40 4.64 -16.46 -13.21
C VAL A 40 3.34 -15.73 -12.85
N GLN A 41 2.51 -16.28 -11.96
CA GLN A 41 1.29 -15.59 -11.52
C GLN A 41 1.62 -14.31 -10.75
N LEU A 42 2.61 -14.37 -9.87
CA LEU A 42 3.01 -13.25 -9.03
C LEU A 42 3.51 -12.07 -9.87
N TYR A 43 4.49 -12.32 -10.74
CA TYR A 43 5.16 -11.29 -11.52
C TYR A 43 4.35 -10.81 -12.71
N SER A 44 3.50 -11.64 -13.31
CA SER A 44 2.72 -11.25 -14.50
C SER A 44 1.31 -10.77 -14.21
N GLN A 45 0.68 -11.22 -13.10
CA GLN A 45 -0.74 -10.93 -12.84
C GLN A 45 -0.99 -10.12 -11.56
N ILE A 46 -0.13 -10.23 -10.55
CA ILE A 46 -0.34 -9.60 -9.23
C ILE A 46 0.45 -8.29 -9.15
N TYR A 47 1.78 -8.34 -9.19
CA TYR A 47 2.63 -7.15 -9.01
C TYR A 47 2.43 -6.01 -10.03
N PRO A 48 2.14 -6.26 -11.31
CA PRO A 48 1.91 -5.16 -12.25
C PRO A 48 0.70 -4.30 -11.87
N LEU A 49 -0.30 -4.89 -11.20
CA LEU A 49 -1.53 -4.16 -10.84
C LEU A 49 -1.27 -3.02 -9.88
N TRP A 50 -0.31 -3.14 -8.96
CA TRP A 50 0.06 -2.04 -8.07
C TRP A 50 0.52 -0.82 -8.86
N THR A 51 1.38 -1.02 -9.86
CA THR A 51 1.90 0.07 -10.69
C THR A 51 0.79 0.73 -11.51
N TYR A 52 -0.08 -0.09 -12.11
CA TYR A 52 -1.18 0.42 -12.93
C TYR A 52 -2.26 1.10 -12.11
N SER A 53 -2.65 0.53 -10.97
CA SER A 53 -3.64 1.11 -10.06
C SER A 53 -3.14 2.42 -9.46
N TYR A 54 -1.86 2.48 -9.09
CA TYR A 54 -1.24 3.70 -8.57
C TYR A 54 -1.30 4.84 -9.59
N LEU A 55 -0.96 4.56 -10.86
CA LEU A 55 -1.05 5.56 -11.92
C LEU A 55 -2.48 6.10 -12.09
N VAL A 56 -3.48 5.22 -12.08
CA VAL A 56 -4.89 5.62 -12.19
C VAL A 56 -5.34 6.40 -10.95
N ALA A 57 -4.91 5.99 -9.75
CA ALA A 57 -5.28 6.61 -8.48
C ALA A 57 -4.69 8.01 -8.29
N LEU A 58 -3.57 8.34 -8.94
CA LEU A 58 -2.99 9.69 -8.90
C LEU A 58 -3.97 10.77 -9.38
N ILE A 59 -4.79 10.46 -10.39
CA ILE A 59 -5.76 11.41 -10.96
C ILE A 59 -6.81 11.85 -9.92
N PRO A 60 -7.61 10.94 -9.30
CA PRO A 60 -8.57 11.34 -8.30
C PRO A 60 -7.91 11.87 -7.03
N ILE A 61 -6.77 11.31 -6.60
CA ILE A 61 -6.06 11.79 -5.40
C ILE A 61 -5.66 13.26 -5.56
N PHE A 62 -5.19 13.67 -6.75
CA PHE A 62 -4.85 15.06 -7.04
C PHE A 62 -6.04 16.02 -6.80
N PHE A 63 -7.21 15.69 -7.34
CA PHE A 63 -8.42 16.48 -7.11
C PHE A 63 -8.89 16.46 -5.65
N LEU A 64 -8.78 15.29 -4.99
CA LEU A 64 -9.14 15.15 -3.57
C LEU A 64 -8.22 15.97 -2.66
N THR A 65 -6.91 16.03 -2.94
CA THR A 65 -5.96 16.83 -2.15
C THR A 65 -6.31 18.31 -2.16
N ASP A 66 -6.73 18.84 -3.30
CA ASP A 66 -7.11 20.24 -3.43
C ASP A 66 -8.48 20.53 -2.79
N ALA A 67 -9.44 19.61 -2.90
CA ALA A 67 -10.80 19.82 -2.41
C ALA A 67 -10.96 19.60 -0.89
N LEU A 68 -10.37 18.54 -0.33
CA LEU A 68 -10.74 18.01 1.00
C LEU A 68 -9.75 18.35 2.12
N ARG A 69 -8.63 19.03 1.81
CA ARG A 69 -7.47 19.22 2.70
C ARG A 69 -6.82 17.88 3.09
N HIS A 70 -5.59 17.89 3.57
CA HIS A 70 -4.78 16.66 3.75
C HIS A 70 -5.32 15.63 4.78
N LYS A 71 -6.19 16.02 5.72
CA LYS A 71 -6.64 15.16 6.82
C LYS A 71 -7.39 13.88 6.38
N PRO A 72 -8.47 13.95 5.57
CA PRO A 72 -9.20 12.75 5.13
C PRO A 72 -8.37 11.78 4.30
N ILE A 73 -7.37 12.28 3.57
CA ILE A 73 -6.51 11.47 2.70
C ILE A 73 -5.61 10.57 3.53
N VAL A 74 -5.09 11.07 4.65
CA VAL A 74 -4.31 10.27 5.60
C VAL A 74 -5.17 9.16 6.22
N VAL A 75 -6.44 9.43 6.52
CA VAL A 75 -7.35 8.40 7.07
C VAL A 75 -7.67 7.34 6.01
N LEU A 76 -7.92 7.75 4.77
CA LEU A 76 -8.18 6.83 3.65
C LEU A 76 -6.97 5.93 3.39
N GLU A 77 -5.76 6.49 3.41
CA GLU A 77 -4.51 5.74 3.29
C GLU A 77 -4.35 4.72 4.44
N ALA A 78 -4.63 5.12 5.68
CA ALA A 78 -4.54 4.20 6.82
C ALA A 78 -5.55 3.04 6.68
N MET A 79 -6.78 3.33 6.26
CA MET A 79 -7.81 2.31 6.02
C MET A 79 -7.41 1.36 4.88
N SER A 80 -6.86 1.88 3.78
CA SER A 80 -6.42 1.04 2.66
C SER A 80 -5.28 0.12 3.08
N TYR A 81 -4.30 0.64 3.83
CA TYR A 81 -3.18 -0.16 4.33
C TYR A 81 -3.63 -1.30 5.25
N CYS A 82 -4.57 -1.04 6.16
CA CYS A 82 -5.18 -2.06 7.01
C CYS A 82 -5.93 -3.12 6.17
N ALA A 83 -6.68 -2.68 5.16
CA ALA A 83 -7.39 -3.59 4.26
C ALA A 83 -6.44 -4.49 3.46
N SER A 84 -5.34 -3.95 2.93
CA SER A 84 -4.34 -4.75 2.21
C SER A 84 -3.71 -5.81 3.11
N HIS A 85 -3.36 -5.46 4.35
CA HIS A 85 -2.79 -6.42 5.31
C HIS A 85 -3.80 -7.51 5.69
N ALA A 86 -5.07 -7.15 5.87
CA ALA A 86 -6.15 -8.12 6.06
C ALA A 86 -6.26 -9.09 4.88
N ILE A 87 -6.25 -8.58 3.64
CA ILE A 87 -6.36 -9.41 2.44
C ILE A 87 -5.12 -10.30 2.26
N ILE A 88 -3.92 -9.83 2.60
CA ILE A 88 -2.70 -10.67 2.61
C ILE A 88 -2.86 -11.83 3.59
N LEU A 89 -3.43 -11.61 4.78
CA LEU A 89 -3.52 -12.66 5.79
C LEU A 89 -4.59 -13.70 5.45
N TRP A 90 -5.76 -13.28 4.95
CA TRP A 90 -6.91 -14.17 4.74
C TRP A 90 -7.17 -14.58 3.29
N GLY A 91 -6.62 -13.88 2.31
CA GLY A 91 -6.82 -14.18 0.89
C GLY A 91 -6.01 -15.38 0.43
N ASN A 92 -6.61 -16.26 -0.36
CA ASN A 92 -5.96 -17.45 -0.94
C ASN A 92 -6.08 -17.53 -2.47
N LYS A 93 -6.86 -16.63 -3.09
CA LYS A 93 -7.08 -16.60 -4.54
C LYS A 93 -6.30 -15.48 -5.20
N VAL A 94 -5.95 -15.67 -6.47
CA VAL A 94 -5.23 -14.67 -7.28
C VAL A 94 -5.96 -13.33 -7.28
N TRP A 95 -7.27 -13.31 -7.57
CA TRP A 95 -8.05 -12.07 -7.57
C TRP A 95 -8.04 -11.32 -6.21
N GLN A 96 -7.89 -12.03 -5.10
CA GLN A 96 -7.78 -11.41 -3.79
C GLN A 96 -6.40 -10.74 -3.63
N MET A 97 -5.33 -11.39 -4.09
CA MET A 97 -3.99 -10.77 -4.12
C MET A 97 -3.98 -9.56 -5.06
N GLN A 98 -4.69 -9.62 -6.18
CA GLN A 98 -4.85 -8.49 -7.10
C GLN A 98 -5.54 -7.29 -6.42
N LEU A 99 -6.61 -7.52 -5.66
CA LEU A 99 -7.26 -6.46 -4.88
C LEU A 99 -6.38 -5.91 -3.77
N MET A 100 -5.55 -6.76 -3.16
CA MET A 100 -4.57 -6.30 -2.19
C MET A 100 -3.59 -5.31 -2.84
N GLU A 101 -2.99 -5.65 -3.98
CA GLU A 101 -2.06 -4.75 -4.69
C GLU A 101 -2.73 -3.44 -5.11
N ILE A 102 -4.03 -3.45 -5.42
CA ILE A 102 -4.78 -2.23 -5.73
C ILE A 102 -4.94 -1.32 -4.50
N THR A 103 -4.98 -1.90 -3.30
CA THR A 103 -5.23 -1.16 -2.05
C THR A 103 -3.95 -0.77 -1.28
N PHE A 104 -2.78 -1.24 -1.73
CA PHE A 104 -1.48 -1.21 -1.03
C PHE A 104 -0.65 0.07 -1.21
#